data_AF-A0AAV2IJI5-F1
#
_entry.id   AF-A0AAV2IJI5-F1
#
_cell.length_a   1.000
_cell.length_b   1.000
_cell.length_c   1.000
_cell.angle_alpha   90.00
_cell.angle_beta   90.00
_cell.angle_gamma   90.00
#
_symmetry.space_group_name_H-M   'P 1'
#
loop_
_entity.id
_entity.type
_entity.pdbx_description
1 polymer ?
#
loop_
_entity_poly.entity_id
_entity_poly.type
_entity_poly.pdbx_seq_one_letter_code
_entity_poly.pdbx_strand_id
1 'polypeptide(L)'
;MADRLTIDILQSLTPFHTDGSDNVTRASRDVLISLVKTEPRIHDVFFSDFEAAPEAKLVDLRSFPLATFATLFLAEAITKLKDPYNFHGAISEGVVGNKLREIYESLQWKKLGFQIYTLVYPDVVKDAKTNVSLRDFMTSDGHIWAEKLVNSVYESSWTRTIHQKIVKGKYSEQMYNRDMNALFVKLHLLDPQSVIPAYQFLLNQRALPIVNLELATRNYLGGPLECTVIQKDVERAEHKSSAPVHISRLSLNTDVDVHHGIEVDEFIVTECRNLGLWAGTRPDNFKSVKAKDRCRMM
;
A
#
# COMPACT_ATOMS: atom_id res chain seq x y z
N MET A 1 -21.06 14.83 20.79
CA MET A 1 -19.68 14.63 20.30
C MET A 1 -18.67 15.39 21.14
N ALA A 2 -18.88 16.68 21.45
CA ALA A 2 -17.98 17.49 22.28
C ALA A 2 -17.61 16.85 23.64
N ASP A 3 -18.57 16.25 24.36
CA ASP A 3 -18.31 15.60 25.67
C ASP A 3 -17.43 14.34 25.60
N ARG A 4 -17.15 13.82 24.39
CA ARG A 4 -16.27 12.66 24.17
C ARG A 4 -14.90 13.04 23.61
N LEU A 5 -14.68 14.30 23.24
CA LEU A 5 -13.42 14.77 22.70
C LEU A 5 -12.61 15.42 23.83
N THR A 6 -11.51 14.80 24.22
CA THR A 6 -10.60 15.35 25.25
C THR A 6 -9.17 15.37 24.72
N ILE A 7 -8.33 16.22 25.33
CA ILE A 7 -6.92 16.29 24.97
C ILE A 7 -6.19 14.97 25.28
N ASP A 8 -6.59 14.30 26.36
CA ASP A 8 -6.05 13.00 26.76
C ASP A 8 -6.30 11.93 25.69
N ILE A 9 -7.51 11.90 25.11
CA ILE A 9 -7.85 10.99 24.00
C ILE A 9 -6.97 11.30 22.80
N LEU A 10 -6.86 12.57 22.40
CA LEU A 10 -6.04 12.97 21.25
C LEU A 10 -4.56 12.59 21.44
N GLN A 11 -4.04 12.72 22.66
CA GLN A 11 -2.69 12.28 23.00
C GLN A 11 -2.52 10.76 22.91
N SER A 12 -3.50 9.99 23.38
CA SER A 12 -3.43 8.53 23.39
C SER A 12 -3.64 7.87 22.03
N LEU A 13 -4.19 8.57 21.04
CA LEU A 13 -4.32 8.07 19.67
C LEU A 13 -2.95 7.63 19.13
N THR A 14 -2.81 6.40 18.65
CA THR A 14 -1.54 5.90 18.13
C THR A 14 -1.77 5.01 16.92
N PRO A 15 -0.94 5.11 15.87
CA PRO A 15 -1.02 4.18 14.73
C PRO A 15 -0.44 2.80 15.06
N PHE A 16 0.16 2.62 16.25
CA PHE A 16 0.84 1.38 16.61
C PHE A 16 -0.06 0.46 17.44
N HIS A 17 -0.13 -0.81 17.04
CA HIS A 17 -0.71 -1.89 17.84
C HIS A 17 0.20 -2.27 19.02
N THR A 18 -0.33 -3.12 19.91
CA THR A 18 0.39 -3.63 21.09
C THR A 18 1.64 -4.44 20.73
N ASP A 19 1.69 -5.01 19.53
CA ASP A 19 2.84 -5.73 18.97
C ASP A 19 3.85 -4.81 18.28
N GLY A 20 3.57 -3.50 18.20
CA GLY A 20 4.41 -2.50 17.52
C GLY A 20 4.15 -2.36 16.03
N SER A 21 3.20 -3.10 15.45
CA SER A 21 2.83 -2.97 14.04
C SER A 21 2.05 -1.67 13.77
N ASP A 22 2.30 -1.05 12.62
CA ASP A 22 1.66 0.21 12.21
C ASP A 22 0.42 -0.10 11.34
N ASN A 23 -0.77 0.18 11.88
CA ASN A 23 -2.03 -0.15 11.22
C ASN A 23 -2.34 0.78 10.03
N VAL A 24 -1.89 2.04 10.10
CA VAL A 24 -2.03 3.02 9.03
C VAL A 24 -1.17 2.63 7.84
N THR A 25 0.04 2.11 8.08
CA THR A 25 0.91 1.56 7.03
C THR A 25 0.21 0.42 6.28
N ARG A 26 -0.44 -0.50 7.00
CA ARG A 26 -1.21 -1.60 6.39
C ARG A 26 -2.35 -1.08 5.53
N ALA A 27 -3.19 -0.20 6.07
CA ALA A 27 -4.28 0.42 5.32
C ALA A 27 -3.77 1.19 4.09
N SER A 28 -2.62 1.87 4.20
CA SER A 28 -2.00 2.59 3.08
C SER A 28 -1.58 1.64 1.96
N ARG A 29 -1.03 0.47 2.31
CA ARG A 29 -0.67 -0.56 1.33
C ARG A 29 -1.92 -1.11 0.63
N ASP A 30 -3.02 -1.30 1.36
CA ASP A 30 -4.29 -1.77 0.77
C ASP A 30 -4.86 -0.75 -0.24
N VAL A 31 -4.76 0.55 0.07
CA VAL A 31 -5.14 1.62 -0.88
C VAL A 31 -4.22 1.60 -2.11
N LEU A 32 -2.91 1.43 -1.94
CA LEU A 32 -1.98 1.33 -3.06
C LEU A 32 -2.26 0.11 -3.95
N ILE A 33 -2.56 -1.04 -3.36
CA ILE A 33 -2.97 -2.23 -4.13
C ILE A 33 -4.28 -1.96 -4.87
N SER A 34 -5.24 -1.26 -4.25
CA SER A 34 -6.48 -0.88 -4.94
C SER A 34 -6.21 0.01 -6.15
N LEU A 35 -5.28 0.97 -6.03
CA LEU A 35 -4.84 1.82 -7.14
C LEU A 35 -4.22 1.01 -8.28
N VAL A 36 -3.35 0.06 -7.95
CA VAL A 36 -2.74 -0.87 -8.93
C VAL A 36 -3.83 -1.66 -9.65
N LYS A 37 -4.80 -2.23 -8.92
CA LYS A 37 -5.87 -3.03 -9.51
C LYS A 37 -6.78 -2.24 -10.45
N THR A 38 -6.89 -0.93 -10.26
CA THR A 38 -7.67 -0.04 -11.14
C THR A 38 -6.87 0.61 -12.26
N GLU A 39 -5.57 0.31 -12.37
CA GLU A 39 -4.76 0.90 -13.42
C GLU A 39 -5.22 0.40 -14.80
N PRO A 40 -5.60 1.29 -15.75
CA PRO A 40 -6.33 0.90 -16.96
C PRO A 40 -5.66 -0.16 -17.83
N ARG A 41 -4.32 -0.22 -17.82
CA ARG A 41 -3.55 -1.16 -18.65
C ARG A 41 -3.65 -2.61 -18.20
N ILE A 42 -3.99 -2.81 -16.93
CA ILE A 42 -4.01 -4.15 -16.30
C ILE A 42 -5.37 -4.50 -15.71
N HIS A 43 -6.22 -3.50 -15.47
CA HIS A 43 -7.52 -3.67 -14.85
C HIS A 43 -8.38 -4.67 -15.62
N ASP A 44 -8.59 -4.44 -16.92
CA ASP A 44 -9.51 -5.27 -17.72
C ASP A 44 -9.01 -6.73 -17.86
N VAL A 45 -7.69 -6.91 -17.90
CA VAL A 45 -7.06 -8.23 -18.09
C VAL A 45 -7.03 -9.04 -16.79
N PHE A 46 -6.70 -8.42 -15.66
CA PHE A 46 -6.40 -9.14 -14.41
C PHE A 46 -7.40 -8.89 -13.28
N PHE A 47 -8.14 -7.78 -13.32
CA PHE A 47 -8.96 -7.29 -12.19
C PHE A 47 -10.33 -6.77 -12.62
N SER A 48 -10.91 -7.27 -13.71
CA SER A 48 -12.17 -6.75 -14.27
C SER A 48 -13.37 -6.80 -13.31
N ASP A 49 -13.32 -7.67 -12.30
CA ASP A 49 -14.36 -7.78 -11.26
C ASP A 49 -14.10 -6.84 -10.04
N PHE A 50 -13.04 -6.03 -10.05
CA PHE A 50 -12.61 -5.25 -8.89
C PHE A 50 -13.14 -3.80 -8.91
N GLU A 51 -13.78 -3.39 -7.82
CA GLU A 51 -14.15 -1.98 -7.60
C GLU A 51 -13.21 -1.31 -6.61
N ALA A 52 -12.65 -0.15 -6.98
CA ALA A 52 -11.77 0.61 -6.09
C ALA A 52 -12.51 1.20 -4.89
N ALA A 53 -11.79 1.22 -3.77
CA ALA A 53 -12.18 1.98 -2.59
C ALA A 53 -12.25 3.50 -2.89
N PRO A 54 -13.18 4.26 -2.27
CA PRO A 54 -13.33 5.70 -2.50
C PRO A 54 -12.03 6.51 -2.27
N GLU A 55 -11.22 6.11 -1.30
CA GLU A 55 -9.97 6.77 -0.90
C GLU A 55 -8.94 6.76 -2.03
N ALA A 56 -8.95 5.74 -2.89
CA ALA A 56 -8.06 5.66 -4.06
C ALA A 56 -8.24 6.85 -5.00
N LYS A 57 -9.46 7.41 -5.10
CA LYS A 57 -9.75 8.56 -5.96
C LYS A 57 -9.14 9.87 -5.47
N LEU A 58 -8.73 9.94 -4.21
CA LEU A 58 -8.17 11.13 -3.59
C LEU A 58 -6.64 11.20 -3.68
N VAL A 59 -6.00 10.14 -4.18
CA VAL A 59 -4.54 10.05 -4.29
C VAL A 59 -4.06 10.79 -5.55
N ASP A 60 -3.09 11.70 -5.37
CA ASP A 60 -2.46 12.44 -6.47
C ASP A 60 -1.31 11.63 -7.07
N LEU A 61 -1.56 11.03 -8.22
CA LEU A 61 -0.61 10.18 -8.92
C LEU A 61 0.32 10.94 -9.88
N ARG A 62 0.17 12.26 -10.05
CA ARG A 62 0.92 13.03 -11.06
C ARG A 62 2.44 12.91 -10.93
N SER A 63 2.92 12.67 -9.72
CA SER A 63 4.35 12.56 -9.43
C SER A 63 4.87 11.12 -9.32
N PHE A 64 4.00 10.11 -9.45
CA PHE A 64 4.34 8.70 -9.28
C PHE A 64 4.01 7.91 -10.56
N PRO A 65 4.95 7.09 -11.09
CA PRO A 65 4.72 6.33 -12.32
C PRO A 65 3.87 5.07 -12.06
N LEU A 66 2.58 5.24 -11.74
CA LEU A 66 1.68 4.14 -11.37
C LEU A 66 1.59 3.08 -12.46
N ALA A 67 1.39 3.47 -13.73
CA ALA A 67 1.33 2.55 -14.86
C ALA A 67 2.55 1.62 -14.94
N THR A 68 3.75 2.19 -14.81
CA THR A 68 5.01 1.45 -14.84
C THR A 68 5.13 0.55 -13.61
N PHE A 69 4.82 1.07 -12.42
CA PHE A 69 4.84 0.29 -11.18
C PHE A 69 3.87 -0.90 -11.25
N ALA A 70 2.64 -0.68 -11.68
CA ALA A 70 1.59 -1.68 -11.79
C ALA A 70 1.98 -2.79 -12.78
N THR A 71 2.53 -2.42 -13.94
CA THR A 71 3.05 -3.37 -14.94
C THR A 71 4.18 -4.23 -14.37
N LEU A 72 5.14 -3.60 -13.68
CA LEU A 72 6.28 -4.31 -13.06
C LEU A 72 5.84 -5.22 -11.90
N PHE A 73 4.92 -4.74 -11.06
CA PHE A 73 4.39 -5.49 -9.92
C PHE A 73 3.60 -6.72 -10.38
N LEU A 74 2.83 -6.58 -11.45
CA LEU A 74 2.14 -7.68 -12.09
C LEU A 74 3.10 -8.67 -12.76
N ALA A 75 4.12 -8.17 -13.47
CA ALA A 75 5.17 -9.00 -14.05
C ALA A 75 5.91 -9.81 -12.97
N GLU A 76 6.21 -9.20 -11.81
CA GLU A 76 6.77 -9.90 -10.66
C GLU A 76 5.83 -11.00 -10.14
N ALA A 77 4.52 -10.72 -10.07
CA ALA A 77 3.53 -11.73 -9.68
C ALA A 77 3.53 -12.92 -10.64
N ILE A 78 3.49 -12.67 -11.96
CA ILE A 78 3.55 -13.71 -13.00
C ILE A 78 4.80 -14.57 -12.82
N THR A 79 5.99 -13.97 -12.70
CA THR A 79 7.26 -14.74 -12.57
C THR A 79 7.33 -15.66 -11.33
N LYS A 80 6.50 -15.41 -10.32
CA LYS A 80 6.50 -16.13 -9.03
C LYS A 80 5.39 -17.18 -8.88
N LEU A 81 4.50 -17.31 -9.86
CA LEU A 81 3.39 -18.26 -9.79
C LEU A 81 3.85 -19.69 -10.05
N LYS A 82 2.93 -20.61 -10.34
CA LYS A 82 3.27 -21.86 -11.01
C LYS A 82 3.03 -21.64 -12.49
N ASP A 83 3.89 -22.19 -13.33
CA ASP A 83 3.84 -21.92 -14.76
C ASP A 83 3.42 -23.12 -15.62
N PRO A 84 2.13 -23.47 -15.65
CA PRO A 84 1.66 -24.56 -16.49
C PRO A 84 1.65 -24.21 -18.00
N TYR A 85 1.93 -22.95 -18.37
CA TYR A 85 1.83 -22.43 -19.74
C TYR A 85 3.10 -21.71 -20.23
N ASN A 86 4.21 -21.82 -19.50
CA ASN A 86 5.50 -21.18 -19.80
C ASN A 86 5.48 -19.62 -19.91
N PHE A 87 4.58 -18.92 -19.20
CA PHE A 87 4.52 -17.45 -19.12
C PHE A 87 5.70 -16.81 -18.38
N HIS A 88 6.25 -17.46 -17.35
CA HIS A 88 7.37 -16.92 -16.58
C HIS A 88 8.60 -16.75 -17.45
N GLY A 89 8.85 -17.73 -18.33
CA GLY A 89 9.99 -17.71 -19.24
C GLY A 89 9.97 -16.53 -20.20
N ALA A 90 8.81 -15.90 -20.42
CA ALA A 90 8.63 -14.74 -21.29
C ALA A 90 9.03 -13.41 -20.62
N ILE A 91 9.21 -13.37 -19.30
CA ILE A 91 9.53 -12.17 -18.52
C ILE A 91 10.92 -12.29 -17.89
N SER A 92 11.75 -11.26 -18.03
CA SER A 92 13.06 -11.19 -17.39
C SER A 92 12.97 -10.80 -15.91
N GLU A 93 12.94 -11.80 -15.02
CA GLU A 93 12.84 -11.60 -13.56
C GLU A 93 13.92 -10.65 -13.01
N GLY A 94 15.18 -10.78 -13.47
CA GLY A 94 16.28 -9.92 -13.02
C GLY A 94 16.06 -8.44 -13.35
N VAL A 95 15.51 -8.14 -14.54
CA VAL A 95 15.21 -6.76 -14.94
C VAL A 95 14.01 -6.22 -14.17
N VAL A 96 12.97 -7.04 -13.96
CA VAL A 96 11.80 -6.69 -13.13
C VAL A 96 12.24 -6.31 -11.72
N GLY A 97 13.03 -7.16 -11.05
CA GLY A 97 13.50 -6.94 -9.69
C GLY A 97 14.35 -5.67 -9.55
N ASN A 98 15.21 -5.38 -10.53
CA ASN A 98 16.02 -4.15 -10.53
C ASN A 98 15.17 -2.89 -10.67
N LYS A 99 14.23 -2.86 -11.63
CA LYS A 99 13.34 -1.71 -11.84
C LYS A 99 12.38 -1.48 -10.67
N LEU A 100 11.85 -2.54 -10.06
CA LEU A 100 11.03 -2.42 -8.86
C LEU A 100 11.83 -1.87 -7.69
N ARG A 101 13.08 -2.33 -7.51
CA ARG A 101 13.98 -1.80 -6.47
C ARG A 101 14.22 -0.30 -6.65
N GLU A 102 14.51 0.14 -7.87
CA GLU A 102 14.66 1.56 -8.18
C GLU A 102 13.42 2.38 -7.77
N ILE A 103 12.21 1.85 -8.02
CA ILE A 103 10.96 2.50 -7.58
C ILE A 103 10.87 2.53 -6.05
N TYR A 104 11.07 1.40 -5.36
CA TYR A 104 10.96 1.31 -3.90
C TYR A 104 11.98 2.20 -3.16
N GLU A 105 13.16 2.42 -3.74
CA GLU A 105 14.20 3.29 -3.18
C GLU A 105 14.01 4.78 -3.54
N SER A 106 13.12 5.07 -4.48
CA SER A 106 12.91 6.42 -5.02
C SER A 106 12.28 7.39 -4.02
N LEU A 107 12.50 8.69 -4.28
CA LEU A 107 11.81 9.75 -3.55
C LEU A 107 10.31 9.77 -3.87
N GLN A 108 9.91 9.41 -5.10
CA GLN A 108 8.49 9.33 -5.47
C GLN A 108 7.74 8.32 -4.59
N TRP A 109 8.36 7.17 -4.29
CA TRP A 109 7.77 6.16 -3.40
C TRP A 109 7.53 6.69 -1.99
N LYS A 110 8.51 7.39 -1.42
CA LYS A 110 8.36 8.01 -0.09
C LYS A 110 7.28 9.09 -0.07
N LYS A 111 7.21 9.92 -1.11
CA LYS A 111 6.17 10.96 -1.27
C LYS A 111 4.78 10.36 -1.38
N LEU A 112 4.61 9.35 -2.25
CA LEU A 112 3.36 8.61 -2.38
C LEU A 112 2.95 7.99 -1.05
N GLY A 113 3.91 7.36 -0.36
CA GLY A 113 3.66 6.73 0.93
C GLY A 113 3.19 7.72 1.97
N PHE A 114 3.85 8.88 2.12
CA PHE A 114 3.42 9.92 3.04
C PHE A 114 2.03 10.47 2.69
N GLN A 115 1.73 10.64 1.40
CA GLN A 115 0.42 11.10 0.94
C GLN A 115 -0.69 10.11 1.30
N ILE A 116 -0.53 8.83 0.98
CA ILE A 116 -1.55 7.82 1.29
C ILE A 116 -1.69 7.68 2.81
N TYR A 117 -0.57 7.67 3.54
CA TYR A 117 -0.56 7.57 4.99
C TYR A 117 -1.34 8.71 5.64
N THR A 118 -1.12 9.96 5.22
CA THR A 118 -1.85 11.13 5.73
C THR A 118 -3.33 11.14 5.33
N LEU A 119 -3.68 10.52 4.20
CA LEU A 119 -5.07 10.37 3.77
C LEU A 119 -5.84 9.41 4.69
N VAL A 120 -5.25 8.26 5.04
CA VAL A 120 -5.92 7.20 5.83
C VAL A 120 -5.75 7.36 7.35
N TYR A 121 -4.69 8.03 7.82
CA TYR A 121 -4.42 8.21 9.24
C TYR A 121 -5.63 8.72 10.04
N PRO A 122 -6.37 9.75 9.57
CA PRO A 122 -7.48 10.30 10.33
C PRO A 122 -8.58 9.28 10.63
N ASP A 123 -8.81 8.35 9.71
CA ASP A 123 -9.91 7.39 9.77
C ASP A 123 -9.49 6.06 10.40
N VAL A 124 -8.19 5.71 10.36
CA VAL A 124 -7.66 4.45 10.87
C VAL A 124 -7.28 4.55 12.35
N VAL A 125 -6.73 5.68 12.79
CA VAL A 125 -6.26 5.85 14.17
C VAL A 125 -7.43 6.21 15.09
N LYS A 126 -7.81 5.26 15.96
CA LYS A 126 -8.96 5.39 16.88
C LYS A 126 -8.63 4.99 18.31
N ASP A 127 -9.32 5.62 19.26
CA ASP A 127 -9.29 5.20 20.65
C ASP A 127 -10.11 3.92 20.84
N ALA A 128 -9.51 2.91 21.48
CA ALA A 128 -10.12 1.59 21.62
C ALA A 128 -11.37 1.57 22.53
N LYS A 129 -11.51 2.54 23.46
CA LYS A 129 -12.62 2.56 24.43
C LYS A 129 -13.81 3.35 23.90
N THR A 130 -13.55 4.50 23.29
CA THR A 130 -14.56 5.47 22.87
C THR A 130 -14.87 5.40 21.37
N ASN A 131 -14.03 4.71 20.59
CA ASN A 131 -14.08 4.62 19.13
C ASN A 131 -13.98 5.98 18.42
N VAL A 132 -13.45 7.00 19.10
CA VAL A 132 -13.17 8.32 18.53
C VAL A 132 -11.94 8.21 17.63
N SER A 133 -12.03 8.79 16.43
CA SER A 133 -10.96 8.84 15.43
C SER A 133 -10.24 10.19 15.45
N LEU A 134 -9.06 10.30 14.83
CA LEU A 134 -8.43 11.61 14.65
C LEU A 134 -9.30 12.53 13.77
N ARG A 135 -10.03 11.96 12.78
CA ARG A 135 -10.95 12.70 11.90
C ARG A 135 -11.94 13.58 12.67
N ASP A 136 -12.41 13.11 13.82
CA ASP A 136 -13.36 13.84 14.68
C ASP A 136 -12.78 15.16 15.24
N PHE A 137 -11.45 15.25 15.36
CA PHE A 137 -10.72 16.44 15.79
C PHE A 137 -10.32 17.37 14.63
N MET A 138 -10.38 16.88 13.38
CA MET A 138 -9.96 17.59 12.16
C MET A 138 -11.10 18.36 11.47
N THR A 139 -12.20 18.61 12.17
CA THR A 139 -13.31 19.43 11.67
C THR A 139 -12.90 20.92 11.66
N SER A 140 -13.86 21.87 11.64
CA SER A 140 -13.58 23.32 11.56
C SER A 140 -12.63 23.86 12.65
N ASP A 141 -12.43 23.11 13.74
CA ASP A 141 -11.66 23.50 14.91
C ASP A 141 -10.30 22.77 15.03
N GLY A 142 -9.78 22.18 13.95
CA GLY A 142 -8.49 21.44 13.98
C GLY A 142 -7.33 22.22 14.59
N HIS A 143 -7.22 23.51 14.25
CA HIS A 143 -6.21 24.41 14.80
C HIS A 143 -6.30 24.58 16.33
N ILE A 144 -7.51 24.62 16.90
CA ILE A 144 -7.73 24.72 18.36
C ILE A 144 -7.21 23.46 19.04
N TRP A 145 -7.42 22.29 18.43
CA TRP A 145 -6.89 21.02 18.94
C TRP A 145 -5.38 20.92 18.83
N ALA A 146 -4.79 21.42 17.73
CA ALA A 146 -3.34 21.54 17.60
C ALA A 146 -2.75 22.41 18.73
N GLU A 147 -3.33 23.59 18.99
CA GLU A 147 -2.89 24.48 20.06
C GLU A 147 -2.96 23.82 21.44
N LYS A 148 -4.08 23.16 21.77
CA LYS A 148 -4.22 22.40 23.03
C LYS A 148 -3.18 21.30 23.17
N LEU A 149 -2.87 20.60 22.07
CA LEU A 149 -1.87 19.54 22.04
C LEU A 149 -0.46 20.06 22.25
N VAL A 150 -0.11 21.17 21.60
CA VAL A 150 1.17 21.86 21.81
C VAL A 150 1.30 22.34 23.24
N ASN A 151 0.27 23.01 23.78
CA ASN A 151 0.29 23.52 25.16
C ASN A 151 0.52 22.41 26.19
N SER A 152 -0.10 21.25 26.00
CA SER A 152 0.11 20.10 26.90
C SER A 152 1.54 19.54 26.83
N VAL A 153 2.16 19.51 25.64
CA VAL A 153 3.57 19.10 25.47
C VAL A 153 4.54 20.11 26.09
N TYR A 154 4.16 21.39 26.12
CA TYR A 154 4.95 22.47 26.70
C TYR A 154 4.91 22.47 28.24
N GLU A 155 3.99 21.72 28.86
CA GLU A 155 3.95 21.59 30.31
C GLU A 155 5.21 20.90 30.86
N SER A 156 5.76 21.47 31.94
CA SER A 156 6.92 20.91 32.64
C SER A 156 6.63 19.52 33.25
N SER A 157 5.38 19.27 33.64
CA SER A 157 4.85 17.99 34.12
C SER A 157 5.01 16.87 33.08
N TRP A 158 4.77 17.19 31.81
CA TRP A 158 4.88 16.26 30.69
C TRP A 158 6.34 15.85 30.50
N THR A 159 7.23 16.83 30.35
CA THR A 159 8.68 16.60 30.20
C THR A 159 9.24 15.77 31.35
N ARG A 160 8.85 16.09 32.60
CA ARG A 160 9.27 15.34 33.79
C ARG A 160 8.80 13.89 33.75
N THR A 161 7.55 13.65 33.36
CA THR A 161 6.99 12.30 33.22
C THR A 161 7.75 11.47 32.21
N ILE A 162 8.02 12.02 31.03
CA ILE A 162 8.77 11.34 29.97
C ILE A 162 10.19 11.02 30.42
N HIS A 163 10.91 12.03 30.95
CA HIS A 163 12.26 11.86 31.46
C HIS A 163 12.35 10.76 32.52
N GLN A 164 11.41 10.73 33.49
CA GLN A 164 11.36 9.69 34.50
C GLN A 164 11.13 8.29 33.93
N LYS A 165 10.29 8.16 32.90
CA LYS A 165 10.08 6.86 32.23
C LYS A 165 11.35 6.38 31.53
N ILE A 166 12.11 7.29 30.91
CA ILE A 166 13.39 6.99 30.25
C ILE A 166 14.43 6.53 31.29
N VAL A 167 14.64 7.32 32.36
CA VAL A 167 15.62 6.99 33.42
C VAL A 167 15.30 5.66 34.09
N LYS A 168 14.01 5.31 34.25
CA LYS A 168 13.57 4.02 34.81
C LYS A 168 13.63 2.85 33.80
N GLY A 169 14.13 3.07 32.59
CA GLY A 169 14.22 2.06 31.53
C GLY A 169 12.86 1.60 30.98
N LYS A 170 11.77 2.34 31.26
CA LYS A 170 10.41 2.01 30.81
C LYS A 170 10.06 2.61 29.46
N TYR A 171 10.92 3.49 28.94
CA TYR A 171 10.70 4.19 27.68
C TYR A 171 12.04 4.40 26.98
N SER A 172 12.27 3.68 25.88
CA SER A 172 13.52 3.77 25.15
C SER A 172 13.54 5.01 24.25
N GLU A 173 14.74 5.44 23.83
CA GLU A 173 14.90 6.56 22.88
C GLU A 173 14.23 6.29 21.53
N GLN A 174 14.20 5.03 21.10
CA GLN A 174 13.51 4.60 19.88
C GLN A 174 12.00 4.74 20.01
N MET A 175 11.42 4.32 21.14
CA MET A 175 9.99 4.50 21.41
C MET A 175 9.64 5.99 21.50
N TYR A 176 10.49 6.77 22.17
CA TYR A 176 10.33 8.22 22.23
C TYR A 176 10.31 8.86 20.84
N ASN A 177 11.29 8.58 19.98
CA ASN A 177 11.34 9.13 18.62
C ASN A 177 10.13 8.69 17.79
N ARG A 178 9.70 7.43 17.91
CA ARG A 178 8.53 6.90 17.21
C ARG A 178 7.26 7.65 17.62
N ASP A 179 7.03 7.80 18.93
CA ASP A 179 5.81 8.41 19.46
C ASP A 179 5.81 9.93 19.20
N MET A 180 6.98 10.59 19.20
CA MET A 180 7.12 11.99 18.79
C MET A 180 6.83 12.19 17.30
N ASN A 181 7.32 11.31 16.42
CA ASN A 181 6.97 11.39 15.00
C ASN A 181 5.46 11.20 14.77
N ALA A 182 4.81 10.28 15.50
CA ALA A 182 3.35 10.15 15.45
C ALA A 182 2.63 11.42 15.92
N LEU A 183 3.12 12.06 16.98
CA LEU A 183 2.63 13.37 17.44
C LEU A 183 2.78 14.44 16.34
N PHE A 184 3.92 14.51 15.66
CA PHE A 184 4.14 15.48 14.58
C PHE A 184 3.27 15.22 13.35
N VAL A 185 2.94 13.96 13.03
CA VAL A 185 1.96 13.65 11.99
C VAL A 185 0.58 14.18 12.38
N LYS A 186 0.14 14.00 13.64
CA LYS A 186 -1.12 14.58 14.10
C LYS A 186 -1.13 16.10 14.02
N LEU A 187 -0.05 16.75 14.48
CA LEU A 187 0.10 18.21 14.38
C LEU A 187 0.05 18.64 12.91
N HIS A 188 0.75 17.95 12.02
CA HIS A 188 0.73 18.23 10.59
C HIS A 188 -0.69 18.14 10.00
N LEU A 189 -1.49 17.17 10.45
CA LEU A 189 -2.87 16.99 10.00
C LEU A 189 -3.85 18.01 10.61
N LEU A 190 -3.64 18.43 11.85
CA LEU A 190 -4.51 19.39 12.56
C LEU A 190 -4.19 20.85 12.18
N ASP A 191 -2.90 21.21 12.20
CA ASP A 191 -2.36 22.50 11.79
C ASP A 191 -0.88 22.36 11.38
N PRO A 192 -0.56 22.33 10.08
CA PRO A 192 0.81 22.25 9.59
C PRO A 192 1.77 23.32 10.15
N GLN A 193 1.27 24.50 10.50
CA GLN A 193 2.10 25.60 10.99
C GLN A 193 2.64 25.35 12.41
N SER A 194 1.95 24.53 13.19
CA SER A 194 2.32 24.18 14.57
C SER A 194 3.52 23.23 14.69
N VAL A 195 3.87 22.51 13.61
CA VAL A 195 4.89 21.44 13.62
C VAL A 195 6.29 22.00 13.94
N ILE A 196 6.71 23.06 13.24
CA ILE A 196 8.07 23.61 13.38
C ILE A 196 8.30 24.20 14.78
N PRO A 197 7.41 25.05 15.34
CA PRO A 197 7.56 25.55 16.70
C PRO A 197 7.60 24.44 17.75
N ALA A 198 6.71 23.43 17.64
CA ALA A 198 6.70 22.29 18.55
C ALA A 198 8.00 21.48 18.50
N TYR A 199 8.56 21.29 17.29
CA TYR A 199 9.85 20.61 17.10
C TYR A 199 11.02 21.38 17.72
N GLN A 200 11.10 22.69 17.48
CA GLN A 200 12.15 23.54 18.05
C GLN A 200 12.10 23.57 19.58
N PHE A 201 10.90 23.60 20.16
CA PHE A 201 10.74 23.51 21.62
C PHE A 201 11.34 22.21 22.17
N LEU A 202 10.99 21.05 21.57
CA LEU A 202 11.48 19.75 22.03
C LEU A 202 13.00 19.60 21.85
N LEU A 203 13.57 20.12 20.76
CA LEU A 203 15.02 20.15 20.56
C LEU A 203 15.77 20.93 21.65
N ASN A 204 15.16 21.97 22.20
CA ASN A 204 15.76 22.79 23.26
C ASN A 204 15.67 22.14 24.65
N GLN A 205 14.92 21.04 24.80
CA GLN A 205 14.79 20.31 26.07
C GLN A 205 15.99 19.38 26.29
N ARG A 206 17.04 19.88 26.96
CA ARG A 206 18.26 19.11 27.28
C ARG A 206 18.02 17.83 28.10
N ALA A 207 16.88 17.73 28.79
CA ALA A 207 16.51 16.57 29.58
C ALA A 207 15.92 15.41 28.77
N LEU A 208 15.63 15.64 27.48
CA LEU A 208 15.03 14.64 26.58
C LEU A 208 16.02 14.27 25.47
N PRO A 209 15.88 13.07 24.87
CA PRO A 209 16.63 12.71 23.68
C PRO A 209 16.31 13.66 22.52
N ILE A 210 17.27 13.79 21.59
CA ILE A 210 17.07 14.55 20.35
C ILE A 210 15.99 13.85 19.52
N VAL A 211 15.06 14.64 18.99
CA VAL A 211 14.02 14.15 18.07
C VAL A 211 14.52 14.22 16.63
N ASN A 212 14.45 13.07 15.95
CA ASN A 212 14.66 12.96 14.51
C ASN A 212 13.30 13.12 13.82
N LEU A 213 13.06 14.28 13.20
CA LEU A 213 11.82 14.55 12.48
C LEU A 213 11.84 13.89 11.10
N GLU A 214 10.98 12.89 10.89
CA GLU A 214 10.97 12.06 9.68
C GLU A 214 9.65 12.15 8.90
N LEU A 215 9.01 13.32 8.87
CA LEU A 215 7.66 13.46 8.29
C LEU A 215 7.59 13.05 6.82
N ALA A 216 8.44 13.57 5.93
CA ALA A 216 8.38 13.25 4.50
C ALA A 216 9.47 12.27 4.04
N THR A 217 10.43 11.95 4.92
CA THR A 217 11.62 11.14 4.61
C THR A 217 11.46 9.69 5.04
N ARG A 218 10.55 9.41 5.98
CA ARG A 218 10.20 8.05 6.40
C ARG A 218 9.50 7.30 5.28
N ASN A 219 9.77 6.00 5.22
CA ASN A 219 9.09 5.11 4.31
C ASN A 219 7.78 4.59 4.95
N TYR A 220 6.69 5.33 4.76
CA TYR A 220 5.37 5.02 5.34
C TYR A 220 4.67 3.82 4.69
N LEU A 221 5.11 3.39 3.52
CA LEU A 221 4.65 2.14 2.93
C LEU A 221 5.47 0.94 3.42
N GLY A 222 6.54 1.17 4.18
CA GLY A 222 7.47 0.13 4.61
C GLY A 222 8.27 -0.45 3.45
N GLY A 223 8.72 -1.70 3.59
CA GLY A 223 9.50 -2.38 2.55
C GLY A 223 8.73 -2.64 1.25
N PRO A 224 9.35 -3.39 0.31
CA PRO A 224 8.72 -3.80 -0.95
C PRO A 224 7.29 -4.34 -0.77
N LEU A 225 6.41 -4.09 -1.75
CA LEU A 225 5.09 -4.70 -1.75
C LEU A 225 5.20 -6.21 -2.01
N GLU A 226 4.43 -6.99 -1.26
CA GLU A 226 4.36 -8.43 -1.49
C GLU A 226 3.36 -8.70 -2.61
N CYS A 227 3.83 -9.26 -3.73
CA CYS A 227 2.97 -9.58 -4.89
C CYS A 227 2.00 -10.75 -4.64
N THR A 228 2.14 -11.46 -3.51
CA THR A 228 1.24 -12.54 -3.06
C THR A 228 -0.22 -12.09 -2.96
N VAL A 229 -0.46 -10.79 -2.73
CA VAL A 229 -1.79 -10.20 -2.62
C VAL A 229 -2.58 -10.16 -3.94
N ILE A 230 -1.91 -10.28 -5.08
CA ILE A 230 -2.55 -10.32 -6.42
C ILE A 230 -2.39 -11.66 -7.13
N GLN A 231 -1.58 -12.59 -6.60
CA GLN A 231 -1.27 -13.87 -7.25
C GLN A 231 -2.51 -14.66 -7.69
N LYS A 232 -3.56 -14.69 -6.87
CA LYS A 232 -4.80 -15.43 -7.22
C LYS A 232 -5.55 -14.82 -8.40
N ASP A 233 -5.51 -13.50 -8.53
CA ASP A 233 -6.17 -12.78 -9.63
C ASP A 233 -5.39 -13.03 -10.94
N VAL A 234 -4.05 -13.01 -10.86
CA VAL A 234 -3.15 -13.33 -11.98
C VAL A 234 -3.31 -14.79 -12.43
N GLU A 235 -3.29 -15.74 -11.50
CA GLU A 235 -3.48 -17.16 -11.81
C GLU A 235 -4.83 -17.40 -12.49
N ARG A 236 -5.90 -16.70 -12.08
CA ARG A 236 -7.20 -16.77 -12.73
C ARG A 236 -7.14 -16.28 -14.17
N ALA A 237 -6.48 -15.16 -14.43
CA ALA A 237 -6.32 -14.60 -15.77
C ALA A 237 -5.52 -15.53 -16.69
N GLU A 238 -4.42 -16.13 -16.19
CA GLU A 238 -3.62 -17.10 -16.95
C GLU A 238 -4.41 -18.36 -17.32
N HIS A 239 -5.32 -18.81 -16.46
CA HIS A 239 -6.16 -19.98 -16.73
C HIS A 239 -7.39 -19.69 -17.60
N LYS A 240 -7.73 -18.41 -17.83
CA LYS A 240 -8.87 -18.01 -18.67
C LYS A 240 -8.69 -18.61 -20.07
N SER A 241 -9.61 -19.49 -20.44
CA SER A 241 -9.57 -20.19 -21.72
C SER A 241 -10.30 -19.39 -22.79
N SER A 242 -9.75 -19.39 -23.99
CA SER A 242 -10.35 -18.86 -25.20
C SER A 242 -10.47 -20.00 -26.21
N ALA A 243 -11.72 -20.35 -26.52
CA ALA A 243 -12.03 -21.36 -27.53
C ALA A 243 -12.41 -20.66 -28.85
N PRO A 244 -12.10 -21.25 -30.02
CA PRO A 244 -12.51 -20.68 -31.30
C PRO A 244 -14.03 -20.49 -31.39
N VAL A 245 -14.44 -19.32 -31.91
CA VAL A 245 -15.84 -18.80 -31.93
C VAL A 245 -16.84 -19.71 -32.68
N HIS A 246 -16.35 -20.69 -33.46
CA HIS A 246 -17.15 -21.53 -34.35
C HIS A 246 -17.04 -23.05 -34.09
N ILE A 247 -16.85 -23.47 -32.83
CA ILE A 247 -16.94 -24.90 -32.51
C ILE A 247 -18.40 -25.34 -32.59
N SER A 248 -18.74 -26.12 -33.61
CA SER A 248 -20.05 -26.76 -33.74
C SER A 248 -20.29 -27.69 -32.56
N ARG A 249 -21.49 -27.64 -31.94
CA ARG A 249 -21.91 -28.60 -30.88
C ARG A 249 -21.82 -30.07 -31.31
N LEU A 250 -21.68 -30.35 -32.61
CA LEU A 250 -21.61 -31.68 -33.21
C LEU A 250 -20.18 -32.22 -33.40
N SER A 251 -19.11 -31.44 -33.14
CA SER A 251 -17.72 -31.90 -33.25
C SER A 251 -17.25 -32.63 -31.99
N LEU A 252 -17.95 -33.71 -31.64
CA LEU A 252 -17.66 -34.58 -30.49
C LEU A 252 -16.43 -35.50 -30.71
N ASN A 253 -15.95 -35.65 -31.95
CA ASN A 253 -14.88 -36.57 -32.30
C ASN A 253 -13.53 -35.91 -32.62
N THR A 254 -13.46 -34.58 -32.65
CA THR A 254 -12.20 -33.85 -32.91
C THR A 254 -11.72 -33.19 -31.63
N ASP A 255 -10.43 -33.34 -31.35
CA ASP A 255 -9.75 -32.60 -30.29
C ASP A 255 -9.91 -31.10 -30.58
N VAL A 256 -10.21 -30.32 -29.53
CA VAL A 256 -10.40 -28.87 -29.65
C VAL A 256 -9.19 -28.19 -29.09
N ASP A 257 -8.59 -27.36 -29.91
CA ASP A 257 -7.48 -26.50 -29.53
C ASP A 257 -7.99 -25.33 -28.70
N VAL A 258 -7.51 -25.24 -27.46
CA VAL A 258 -7.86 -24.17 -26.53
C VAL A 258 -6.59 -23.42 -26.15
N HIS A 259 -6.67 -22.10 -26.22
CA HIS A 259 -5.59 -21.23 -25.76
C HIS A 259 -5.95 -20.63 -24.40
N HIS A 260 -4.97 -20.57 -23.52
CA HIS A 260 -5.11 -20.00 -22.18
C HIS A 260 -4.39 -18.66 -22.08
N GLY A 261 -4.95 -17.72 -21.32
CA GLY A 261 -4.29 -16.45 -21.01
C GLY A 261 -3.89 -15.64 -22.25
N ILE A 262 -4.70 -15.63 -23.32
CA ILE A 262 -4.41 -14.86 -24.55
C ILE A 262 -4.18 -13.38 -24.20
N GLU A 263 -5.09 -12.79 -23.40
CA GLU A 263 -4.96 -11.40 -22.94
C GLU A 263 -3.70 -11.18 -22.08
N VAL A 264 -3.24 -12.23 -21.37
CA VAL A 264 -1.99 -12.20 -20.58
C VAL A 264 -0.76 -12.21 -21.51
N ASP A 265 -0.75 -13.04 -22.55
CA ASP A 265 0.30 -13.04 -23.58
C ASP A 265 0.37 -11.67 -24.28
N GLU A 266 -0.79 -11.12 -24.67
CA GLU A 266 -0.88 -9.78 -25.27
C GLU A 266 -0.32 -8.71 -24.33
N PHE A 267 -0.66 -8.74 -23.03
CA PHE A 267 -0.09 -7.84 -22.03
C PHE A 267 1.44 -7.96 -21.95
N ILE A 268 1.99 -9.19 -21.95
CA ILE A 268 3.45 -9.41 -21.91
C ILE A 268 4.13 -8.86 -23.17
N VAL A 269 3.55 -9.10 -24.34
CA VAL A 269 4.13 -8.69 -25.62
C VAL A 269 3.99 -7.19 -25.89
N THR A 270 3.01 -6.52 -25.27
CA THR A 270 2.77 -5.08 -25.42
C THR A 270 3.37 -4.27 -24.28
N GLU A 271 2.81 -4.37 -23.07
CA GLU A 271 3.18 -3.53 -21.93
C GLU A 271 4.53 -3.92 -21.33
N CYS A 272 4.77 -5.21 -21.06
CA CYS A 272 6.07 -5.65 -20.52
C CYS A 272 7.21 -5.44 -21.53
N ARG A 273 6.94 -5.63 -22.83
CA ARG A 273 7.92 -5.35 -23.90
C ARG A 273 8.29 -3.87 -23.98
N ASN A 274 7.33 -2.95 -23.83
CA ASN A 274 7.60 -1.51 -23.83
C ASN A 274 8.54 -1.10 -22.70
N LEU A 275 8.59 -1.86 -21.61
CA LEU A 275 9.51 -1.67 -20.48
C LEU A 275 10.82 -2.45 -20.61
N GLY A 276 11.00 -3.22 -21.69
CA GLY A 276 12.19 -4.04 -21.94
C GLY A 276 12.25 -5.32 -21.10
N LEU A 277 11.11 -5.86 -20.68
CA LEU A 277 11.02 -7.05 -19.82
C LEU A 277 10.84 -8.36 -20.59
N TRP A 278 10.43 -8.30 -21.86
CA TRP A 278 10.15 -9.48 -22.67
C TRP A 278 11.45 -10.20 -23.07
N ALA A 279 11.55 -11.49 -22.74
CA ALA A 279 12.74 -12.32 -22.97
C ALA A 279 12.86 -12.87 -24.41
N GLY A 280 11.85 -12.65 -25.26
CA GLY A 280 11.82 -13.13 -26.65
C GLY A 280 11.28 -14.54 -26.83
N THR A 281 11.09 -15.28 -25.74
CA THR A 281 10.37 -16.55 -25.67
C THR A 281 8.86 -16.29 -25.66
N ARG A 282 8.10 -17.13 -26.37
CA ARG A 282 6.63 -17.13 -26.30
C ARG A 282 6.15 -18.22 -25.34
N PRO A 283 5.06 -17.96 -24.60
CA PRO A 283 4.45 -18.97 -23.74
C PRO A 283 3.89 -20.13 -24.57
N ASP A 284 3.88 -21.32 -23.96
CA ASP A 284 3.22 -22.51 -24.49
C ASP A 284 1.80 -22.59 -23.91
N ASN A 285 0.95 -21.69 -24.39
CA ASN A 285 -0.40 -21.49 -23.85
C ASN A 285 -1.48 -22.33 -24.55
N PHE A 286 -1.05 -23.29 -25.37
CA PHE A 286 -1.91 -24.15 -26.17
C PHE A 286 -2.17 -25.48 -25.45
N LYS A 287 -3.44 -25.88 -25.34
CA LYS A 287 -3.83 -27.21 -24.85
C LYS A 287 -4.90 -27.82 -25.74
N SER A 288 -4.67 -29.07 -26.16
CA SER A 288 -5.69 -29.86 -26.85
C SER A 288 -6.63 -30.52 -25.85
N VAL A 289 -7.92 -30.20 -25.94
CA VAL A 289 -8.96 -30.73 -25.06
C VAL A 289 -9.67 -31.90 -25.75
N LYS A 290 -9.54 -33.09 -25.16
CA LYS A 290 -10.15 -34.32 -25.68
C LYS A 290 -11.65 -34.36 -25.40
N ALA A 291 -12.39 -35.15 -26.17
CA ALA A 291 -13.83 -35.35 -25.97
C ALA A 291 -14.19 -35.86 -24.56
N LYS A 292 -13.34 -36.68 -23.95
CA LYS A 292 -13.54 -37.25 -22.61
C LYS A 292 -13.45 -36.21 -21.49
N ASP A 293 -12.65 -35.17 -21.68
CA ASP A 293 -12.44 -34.11 -20.68
C ASP A 293 -13.55 -33.05 -20.72
N ARG A 294 -14.26 -32.96 -21.86
CA ARG A 294 -15.47 -32.13 -22.04
C ARG A 294 -16.70 -32.72 -21.31
N CYS A 295 -16.72 -34.02 -21.07
CA CYS A 295 -17.82 -34.75 -20.45
C CYS A 295 -17.54 -35.06 -18.96
N ARG A 296 -17.29 -34.04 -18.13
CA ARG A 296 -17.58 -34.19 -16.69
C ARG A 296 -19.06 -33.85 -16.49
N MET A 297 -19.87 -34.89 -16.30
CA MET A 297 -21.32 -34.77 -16.05
C MET A 297 -21.59 -33.92 -14.80
N MET A 298 -22.69 -33.15 -14.88
CA MET A 298 -23.39 -32.55 -13.73
C MET A 298 -23.64 -33.57 -12.62
#